data_AF-A0A3N0ZPD8-F1
#
_entry.id   AF-A0A3N0ZPD8-F1
#
_cell.length_a   1.000
_cell.length_b   1.000
_cell.length_c   1.000
_cell.angle_alpha   90.00
_cell.angle_beta   90.00
_cell.angle_gamma   90.00
#
_symmetry.space_group_name_H-M   'P 1'
#
loop_
_entity.id
_entity.type
_entity.pdbx_description
1 polymer ?
#
loop_
_entity_poly.entity_id
_entity_poly.type
_entity_poly.pdbx_seq_one_letter_code
_entity_poly.pdbx_strand_id
1 'polypeptide(L)'
;ANTKGFKKGLLCTLSVILYDISGNLLFLANVGDSRIYCYKKKVWHQLTVDDSYTKIIKINGKIVMENGSPKTIMQISKSLGSNTIDYVDVTELNANDYLYYALLSDGFYGLTGFSSFLDRLANTVDMSSIQASIIEDIQRSFDDDTSCAIVKVNTVDFTGLKPLILSNPETLPLLNHTYTEGLEKELRQSISECNEEYCTRIFEFMQKHSLYFDKSKMINILVQMAKANMNCRFKFTEIIRKM
;
A
#
# COMPACT_ATOMS: atom_id res chain seq x y z
N ALA A 1 26.53 11.92 -30.12
CA ALA A 1 26.06 12.94 -29.16
C ALA A 1 27.12 13.10 -28.06
N ASN A 2 27.55 14.34 -27.80
CA ASN A 2 28.54 14.69 -26.79
C ASN A 2 28.01 14.44 -25.37
N THR A 3 28.53 13.44 -24.65
CA THR A 3 28.30 13.28 -23.21
C THR A 3 29.49 13.83 -22.40
N LYS A 4 29.73 15.15 -22.53
CA LYS A 4 30.55 15.88 -21.55
C LYS A 4 29.71 16.06 -20.28
N GLY A 5 29.97 15.29 -19.23
CA GLY A 5 29.53 15.65 -17.88
C GLY A 5 28.99 14.55 -16.94
N PHE A 6 28.83 13.29 -17.37
CA PHE A 6 28.46 12.24 -16.40
C PHE A 6 29.64 11.93 -15.49
N LYS A 7 29.47 12.15 -14.18
CA LYS A 7 30.46 11.79 -13.15
C LYS A 7 30.70 10.27 -13.24
N LYS A 8 31.95 9.86 -13.49
CA LYS A 8 32.37 8.46 -13.37
C LYS A 8 32.02 7.97 -11.96
N GLY A 9 31.33 6.83 -11.86
CA GLY A 9 31.05 6.16 -10.58
C GLY A 9 29.73 6.52 -9.90
N LEU A 10 28.75 7.09 -10.60
CA LEU A 10 27.39 7.19 -10.07
C LEU A 10 26.72 5.80 -10.11
N LEU A 11 26.21 5.37 -8.96
CA LEU A 11 25.54 4.09 -8.77
C LEU A 11 24.16 4.33 -8.15
N CYS A 12 23.18 3.50 -8.49
CA CYS A 12 21.88 3.52 -7.82
C CYS A 12 21.27 2.12 -7.68
N THR A 13 20.38 1.96 -6.71
CA THR A 13 19.51 0.81 -6.59
C THR A 13 18.30 0.96 -7.53
N LEU A 14 17.58 -0.13 -7.76
CA LEU A 14 16.34 -0.14 -8.52
C LEU A 14 15.37 -1.13 -7.87
N SER A 15 14.16 -0.67 -7.57
CA SER A 15 13.03 -1.54 -7.26
C SER A 15 11.87 -1.14 -8.16
N VAL A 16 11.30 -2.10 -8.89
CA VAL A 16 10.22 -1.83 -9.86
C VAL A 16 9.11 -2.86 -9.70
N ILE A 17 7.87 -2.37 -9.80
CA ILE A 17 6.68 -3.18 -10.02
C ILE A 17 6.06 -2.72 -11.35
N LEU A 18 5.88 -3.64 -12.28
CA LEU A 18 5.15 -3.42 -13.53
C LEU A 18 3.85 -4.21 -13.48
N TYR A 19 2.73 -3.54 -13.74
CA TYR A 19 1.40 -4.15 -13.74
C TYR A 19 0.89 -4.31 -15.16
N ASP A 20 0.78 -5.57 -15.62
CA ASP A 20 0.01 -5.92 -16.81
C ASP A 20 -1.47 -6.04 -16.44
N ILE A 21 -2.20 -4.97 -16.73
CA ILE A 21 -3.64 -4.87 -16.47
C ILE A 21 -4.41 -5.92 -17.28
N SER A 22 -3.96 -6.25 -18.49
CA SER A 22 -4.69 -7.16 -19.39
C SER A 22 -4.56 -8.62 -18.98
N GLY A 23 -3.36 -9.03 -18.57
CA GLY A 23 -3.08 -10.36 -18.05
C GLY A 23 -3.35 -10.52 -16.55
N ASN A 24 -3.59 -9.42 -15.83
CA ASN A 24 -3.70 -9.39 -14.37
C ASN A 24 -2.45 -9.96 -13.66
N LEU A 25 -1.27 -9.57 -14.17
CA LEU A 25 0.04 -10.02 -13.72
C LEU A 25 0.89 -8.86 -13.23
N LEU A 26 1.67 -9.11 -12.19
CA LEU A 26 2.69 -8.19 -11.70
C LEU A 26 4.08 -8.78 -11.96
N PHE A 27 4.96 -7.93 -12.49
CA PHE A 27 6.36 -8.25 -12.69
C PHE A 27 7.20 -7.38 -11.75
N LEU A 28 7.99 -8.03 -10.91
CA LEU A 28 8.82 -7.39 -9.91
C LEU A 28 10.29 -7.58 -10.27
N ALA A 29 11.06 -6.51 -10.23
CA ALA A 29 12.51 -6.55 -10.43
C ALA A 29 13.19 -5.70 -9.36
N ASN A 30 14.33 -6.19 -8.86
CA ASN A 30 15.12 -5.51 -7.85
C ASN A 30 16.61 -5.60 -8.14
N VAL A 31 17.33 -4.52 -7.91
CA VAL A 31 18.79 -4.43 -7.98
C VAL A 31 19.27 -3.60 -6.80
N GLY A 32 20.15 -4.20 -6.00
CA GLY A 32 20.67 -3.57 -4.80
C GLY A 32 19.90 -3.99 -3.56
N ASP A 33 19.91 -3.13 -2.55
CA ASP A 33 19.39 -3.43 -1.22
C ASP A 33 18.09 -2.68 -0.90
N SER A 34 17.52 -1.93 -1.83
CA SER A 34 16.10 -1.51 -1.74
C SER A 34 15.18 -2.73 -1.76
N ARG A 35 13.99 -2.61 -1.16
CA ARG A 35 13.12 -3.76 -0.90
C ARG A 35 11.69 -3.56 -1.39
N ILE A 36 11.11 -4.66 -1.87
CA ILE A 36 9.68 -4.76 -2.17
C ILE A 36 9.02 -5.66 -1.13
N TYR A 37 7.93 -5.21 -0.54
CA TYR A 37 7.10 -5.95 0.40
C TYR A 37 5.70 -6.17 -0.16
N CYS A 38 5.03 -7.22 0.28
CA CYS A 38 3.60 -7.43 0.08
C CYS A 38 2.86 -7.56 1.41
N TYR A 39 1.57 -7.23 1.40
CA TYR A 39 0.69 -7.39 2.55
C TYR A 39 -0.14 -8.66 2.43
N LYS A 40 0.05 -9.61 3.36
CA LYS A 40 -0.70 -10.87 3.41
C LYS A 40 -1.06 -11.22 4.85
N LYS A 41 -2.31 -11.64 5.08
CA LYS A 41 -2.78 -12.10 6.40
C LYS A 41 -2.44 -11.14 7.55
N LYS A 42 -2.62 -9.83 7.32
CA LYS A 42 -2.33 -8.75 8.27
C LYS A 42 -0.84 -8.55 8.61
N VAL A 43 0.06 -9.06 7.79
CA VAL A 43 1.51 -8.95 8.00
C VAL A 43 2.20 -8.54 6.69
N TRP A 44 3.24 -7.72 6.81
CA TRP A 44 4.10 -7.34 5.70
C TRP A 44 5.21 -8.38 5.52
N HIS A 45 5.35 -8.91 4.31
CA HIS A 45 6.36 -9.88 3.92
C HIS A 45 7.27 -9.31 2.86
N GLN A 46 8.58 -9.46 3.03
CA GLN A 46 9.55 -9.06 2.02
C GLN A 46 9.51 -10.05 0.85
N LEU A 47 9.45 -9.53 -0.38
CA LEU A 47 9.46 -10.32 -1.62
C LEU A 47 10.85 -10.36 -2.26
N THR A 48 11.66 -9.32 -2.09
CA THR A 48 13.01 -9.24 -2.68
C THR A 48 14.07 -9.81 -1.76
N VAL A 49 15.21 -10.18 -2.33
CA VAL A 49 16.44 -10.50 -1.58
C VAL A 49 17.43 -9.37 -1.81
N ASP A 50 18.06 -8.88 -0.75
CA ASP A 50 19.02 -7.77 -0.85
C ASP A 50 20.29 -8.23 -1.58
N ASP A 51 20.72 -7.49 -2.59
CA ASP A 51 22.05 -7.65 -3.19
C ASP A 51 23.09 -6.93 -2.32
N SER A 52 23.33 -7.47 -1.12
CA SER A 52 24.32 -6.94 -0.18
C SER A 52 25.05 -8.06 0.56
N TYR A 53 26.22 -7.75 1.10
CA TYR A 53 26.96 -8.64 1.99
C TYR A 53 27.62 -7.88 3.13
N THR A 54 27.83 -8.57 4.23
CA THR A 54 28.53 -8.02 5.40
C THR A 54 30.04 -8.13 5.22
N LYS A 55 30.76 -7.04 5.48
CA LYS A 55 32.22 -6.98 5.42
C LYS A 55 32.80 -6.42 6.71
N ILE A 56 33.88 -7.03 7.19
CA ILE A 56 34.63 -6.53 8.35
C ILE A 56 35.42 -5.27 7.95
N ILE A 57 35.31 -4.22 8.77
CA ILE A 57 36.09 -2.99 8.59
C ILE A 57 37.56 -3.24 8.94
N LYS A 58 38.45 -2.82 8.04
CA LYS A 58 39.90 -2.81 8.29
C LYS A 58 40.46 -1.41 8.08
N ILE A 59 41.26 -0.93 9.03
CA ILE A 59 42.02 0.33 8.93
C ILE A 59 43.51 -0.03 8.97
N ASN A 60 44.27 0.36 7.95
CA ASN A 60 45.69 0.01 7.80
C ASN A 60 45.96 -1.51 7.93
N GLY A 61 45.06 -2.33 7.39
CA GLY A 61 45.13 -3.79 7.46
C GLY A 61 44.72 -4.41 8.79
N LYS A 62 44.49 -3.63 9.85
CA LYS A 62 44.02 -4.12 11.16
C LYS A 62 42.50 -4.12 11.24
N ILE A 63 41.92 -5.18 11.79
CA ILE A 63 40.48 -5.29 12.04
C ILE A 63 40.09 -4.26 13.10
N VAL A 64 39.06 -3.47 12.79
CA VAL A 64 38.47 -2.55 13.77
C VAL A 64 37.55 -3.36 14.67
N MET A 65 37.71 -3.20 15.99
CA MET A 65 36.88 -3.85 16.99
C MET A 65 35.93 -2.82 17.61
N GLU A 66 34.69 -3.22 17.87
CA GLU A 66 33.67 -2.44 18.57
C GLU A 66 33.03 -3.34 19.63
N ASN A 67 33.10 -2.94 20.90
CA ASN A 67 32.63 -3.73 22.05
C ASN A 67 33.11 -5.18 22.07
N GLY A 68 34.37 -5.42 21.69
CA GLY A 68 34.98 -6.75 21.70
C GLY A 68 34.65 -7.65 20.51
N SER A 69 33.88 -7.17 19.53
CA SER A 69 33.58 -7.89 18.28
C SER A 69 34.11 -7.14 17.05
N PRO A 70 34.45 -7.81 15.93
CA PRO A 70 34.83 -7.14 14.70
C PRO A 70 33.71 -6.22 14.21
N LYS A 71 34.03 -4.96 13.95
CA LYS A 71 33.09 -4.01 13.37
C LYS A 71 32.82 -4.39 11.92
N THR A 72 31.54 -4.46 11.56
CA THR A 72 31.10 -4.81 10.21
C THR A 72 30.32 -3.68 9.54
N ILE A 73 30.36 -3.64 8.22
CA ILE A 73 29.50 -2.79 7.38
C ILE A 73 28.76 -3.67 6.37
N MET A 74 27.56 -3.27 6.00
CA MET A 74 26.90 -3.81 4.81
C MET A 74 27.45 -3.13 3.56
N GLN A 75 27.70 -3.92 2.53
CA GLN A 75 28.17 -3.44 1.23
C GLN A 75 27.26 -3.99 0.13
N ILE A 76 26.76 -3.10 -0.73
CA ILE A 76 25.95 -3.47 -1.90
C ILE A 76 26.81 -4.22 -2.91
N SER A 77 26.35 -5.38 -3.38
CA SER A 77 27.04 -6.22 -4.37
C SER A 77 26.61 -5.94 -5.80
N LYS A 78 25.36 -5.48 -6.01
CA LYS A 78 24.83 -5.09 -7.33
C LYS A 78 24.19 -3.71 -7.28
N SER A 79 24.54 -2.87 -8.24
CA SER A 79 23.94 -1.55 -8.40
C SER A 79 23.95 -1.13 -9.87
N LEU A 80 22.91 -0.42 -10.30
CA LEU A 80 22.87 0.10 -11.67
C LEU A 80 24.00 1.09 -11.88
N GLY A 81 24.60 1.05 -13.07
CA GLY A 81 25.79 1.84 -13.40
C GLY A 81 27.12 1.20 -12.97
N SER A 82 27.07 0.05 -12.28
CA SER A 82 28.25 -0.79 -12.04
C SER A 82 28.45 -1.79 -13.18
N ASN A 83 29.67 -2.32 -13.30
CA ASN A 83 29.98 -3.41 -14.23
C ASN A 83 29.66 -4.80 -13.63
N THR A 84 28.92 -4.87 -12.52
CA THR A 84 28.67 -6.13 -11.79
C THR A 84 27.28 -6.72 -12.02
N ILE A 85 26.47 -6.12 -12.92
CA ILE A 85 25.15 -6.62 -13.27
C ILE A 85 25.23 -7.37 -14.59
N ASP A 86 25.23 -8.70 -14.49
CA ASP A 86 25.15 -9.59 -15.65
C ASP A 86 23.68 -9.94 -16.00
N TYR A 87 22.81 -10.02 -14.99
CA TYR A 87 21.38 -10.28 -15.13
C TYR A 87 20.59 -9.72 -13.94
N VAL A 88 19.27 -9.52 -14.14
CA VAL A 88 18.32 -9.10 -13.10
C VAL A 88 17.18 -10.11 -13.08
N ASP A 89 16.91 -10.70 -11.92
CA ASP A 89 15.80 -11.63 -11.75
C ASP A 89 14.47 -10.87 -11.78
N VAL A 90 13.51 -11.41 -12.53
CA VAL A 90 12.14 -10.91 -12.58
C VAL A 90 11.22 -11.95 -11.95
N THR A 91 10.49 -11.54 -10.92
CA THR A 91 9.46 -12.38 -10.30
C THR A 91 8.10 -12.01 -10.88
N GLU A 92 7.40 -13.02 -11.40
CA GLU A 92 6.02 -12.89 -11.86
C GLU A 92 5.05 -13.34 -10.75
N LEU A 93 4.04 -12.53 -10.47
CA LEU A 93 2.99 -12.80 -9.49
C LEU A 93 1.60 -12.50 -10.09
N ASN A 94 0.55 -13.13 -9.58
CA ASN A 94 -0.80 -12.70 -9.92
C ASN A 94 -1.11 -11.40 -9.17
N ALA A 95 -1.73 -10.43 -9.85
CA ALA A 95 -2.08 -9.16 -9.24
C ALA A 95 -3.00 -9.31 -8.01
N ASN A 96 -3.82 -10.36 -7.98
CA ASN A 96 -4.76 -10.66 -6.90
C ASN A 96 -4.15 -11.43 -5.72
N ASP A 97 -2.86 -11.82 -5.79
CA ASP A 97 -2.23 -12.61 -4.72
C ASP A 97 -2.10 -11.80 -3.42
N TYR A 98 -2.01 -10.48 -3.53
CA TYR A 98 -1.79 -9.56 -2.43
C TYR A 98 -2.52 -8.24 -2.64
N LEU A 99 -2.92 -7.63 -1.52
CA LEU A 99 -3.72 -6.41 -1.52
C LEU A 99 -2.89 -5.14 -1.73
N TYR A 100 -1.70 -5.13 -1.11
CA TYR A 100 -0.81 -3.98 -1.12
C TYR A 100 0.61 -4.44 -1.39
N TYR A 101 1.34 -3.59 -2.08
CA TYR A 101 2.79 -3.69 -2.25
C TYR A 101 3.43 -2.40 -1.76
N ALA A 102 4.61 -2.51 -1.17
CA ALA A 102 5.40 -1.38 -0.72
C ALA A 102 6.82 -1.46 -1.31
N LEU A 103 7.29 -0.40 -1.95
CA LEU A 103 8.67 -0.23 -2.38
C LEU A 103 9.36 0.74 -1.44
N LEU A 104 10.53 0.37 -0.93
CA LEU A 104 11.20 1.09 0.14
C LEU A 104 12.70 1.17 -0.12
N SER A 105 13.28 2.35 0.15
CA SER A 105 14.73 2.51 0.30
C SER A 105 15.22 1.97 1.64
N ASP A 106 16.53 1.80 1.74
CA ASP A 106 17.26 1.38 2.93
C ASP A 106 17.19 2.34 4.11
N GLY A 107 16.88 3.61 3.84
CA GLY A 107 16.47 4.56 4.87
C GLY A 107 15.43 3.95 5.81
N PHE A 108 14.47 3.15 5.32
CA PHE A 108 13.44 2.52 6.16
C PHE A 108 13.92 1.44 7.15
N TYR A 109 15.18 1.02 7.08
CA TYR A 109 15.65 -0.16 7.80
C TYR A 109 15.95 0.14 9.27
N GLY A 110 15.44 -0.71 10.16
CA GLY A 110 15.62 -0.55 11.61
C GLY A 110 14.56 0.32 12.29
N LEU A 111 13.57 0.86 11.56
CA LEU A 111 12.48 1.61 12.17
C LEU A 111 11.62 0.70 13.07
N THR A 112 11.54 1.07 14.35
CA THR A 112 10.61 0.43 15.29
C THR A 112 9.17 0.81 14.94
N GLY A 113 8.29 -0.17 14.72
CA GLY A 113 6.91 0.09 14.32
C GLY A 113 6.70 0.28 12.82
N PHE A 114 7.67 -0.10 12.00
CA PHE A 114 7.60 -0.08 10.53
C PHE A 114 6.31 -0.69 9.94
N SER A 115 5.83 -1.80 10.48
CA SER A 115 4.58 -2.41 10.01
C SER A 115 3.37 -1.50 10.23
N SER A 116 3.29 -0.85 11.40
CA SER A 116 2.24 0.14 11.71
C SER A 116 2.31 1.35 10.78
N PHE A 117 3.53 1.78 10.43
CA PHE A 117 3.73 2.83 9.44
C PHE A 117 3.15 2.46 8.07
N LEU A 118 3.52 1.28 7.55
CA LEU A 118 2.98 0.80 6.27
C LEU A 118 1.47 0.57 6.32
N ASP A 119 0.94 0.08 7.45
CA ASP A 119 -0.50 -0.09 7.64
C ASP A 119 -1.25 1.24 7.58
N ARG A 120 -0.75 2.30 8.23
CA ARG A 120 -1.33 3.64 8.15
C ARG A 120 -1.33 4.16 6.71
N LEU A 121 -0.21 4.02 6.00
CA LEU A 121 -0.10 4.42 4.59
C LEU A 121 -1.04 3.62 3.68
N ALA A 122 -1.09 2.31 3.84
CA ALA A 122 -1.91 1.44 3.00
C ALA A 122 -3.41 1.66 3.21
N ASN A 123 -3.83 1.96 4.45
CA ASN A 123 -5.23 2.16 4.77
C ASN A 123 -5.70 3.62 4.61
N THR A 124 -4.82 4.56 4.27
CA THR A 124 -5.26 5.94 4.05
C THR A 124 -6.08 6.10 2.79
N VAL A 125 -7.12 6.92 2.90
CA VAL A 125 -7.94 7.40 1.78
C VAL A 125 -7.41 8.74 1.26
N ASP A 126 -6.86 9.57 2.15
CA ASP A 126 -6.26 10.87 1.81
C ASP A 126 -4.78 10.90 2.21
N MET A 127 -3.91 10.88 1.21
CA MET A 127 -2.46 10.98 1.41
C MET A 127 -2.06 12.31 2.05
N SER A 128 -2.78 13.39 1.80
CA SER A 128 -2.47 14.73 2.30
C SER A 128 -2.61 14.80 3.83
N SER A 129 -3.66 14.18 4.37
CA SER A 129 -3.92 14.13 5.82
C SER A 129 -2.84 13.38 6.61
N ILE A 130 -2.24 12.36 5.99
CA ILE A 130 -1.23 11.51 6.63
C ILE A 130 0.19 12.06 6.46
N GLN A 131 0.44 12.80 5.38
CA GLN A 131 1.76 13.32 5.05
C GLN A 131 2.41 14.08 6.22
N ALA A 132 1.67 14.96 6.91
CA ALA A 132 2.22 15.74 8.02
C ALA A 132 2.65 14.86 9.20
N SER A 133 1.80 13.91 9.60
CA SER A 133 2.12 12.96 10.68
C SER A 133 3.27 12.04 10.32
N ILE A 134 3.36 11.63 9.04
CA ILE A 134 4.41 10.74 8.56
C ILE A 134 5.75 11.45 8.45
N ILE A 135 5.79 12.69 7.96
CA ILE A 135 7.04 13.45 7.87
C ILE A 135 7.64 13.67 9.26
N GLU A 136 6.82 13.95 10.27
CA GLU A 136 7.32 14.08 11.65
C GLU A 136 7.91 12.77 12.19
N ASP A 137 7.24 11.63 11.94
CA ASP A 137 7.76 10.31 12.34
C ASP A 137 9.06 10.00 11.58
N ILE A 138 9.15 10.38 10.30
CA ILE A 138 10.35 10.18 9.47
C ILE A 138 11.51 11.11 9.90
N GLN A 139 11.27 12.38 10.20
CA GLN A 139 12.35 13.29 10.58
C GLN A 139 12.97 12.97 11.95
N ARG A 140 12.23 12.29 12.84
CA ARG A 140 12.71 11.92 14.17
C ARG A 140 13.49 10.61 14.22
N SER A 141 13.41 9.77 13.19
CA SER A 141 13.87 8.38 13.26
C SER A 141 14.85 7.96 12.17
N PHE A 142 15.16 8.83 11.20
CA PHE A 142 15.92 8.47 10.01
C PHE A 142 17.21 9.29 9.88
N ASP A 143 18.34 8.59 9.76
CA ASP A 143 19.67 9.17 9.54
C ASP A 143 20.08 9.19 8.06
N ASP A 144 19.21 8.73 7.16
CA ASP A 144 19.45 8.56 5.72
C ASP A 144 18.24 8.95 4.85
N ASP A 145 18.48 9.12 3.55
CA ASP A 145 17.46 9.45 2.56
C ASP A 145 16.39 8.36 2.47
N THR A 146 15.15 8.77 2.66
CA THR A 146 14.03 7.85 2.90
C THR A 146 12.97 7.99 1.82
N SER A 147 12.72 6.92 1.06
CA SER A 147 11.78 6.88 -0.06
C SER A 147 10.83 5.68 0.05
N CYS A 148 9.53 5.92 -0.05
CA CYS A 148 8.47 4.90 0.04
C CYS A 148 7.44 5.11 -1.07
N ALA A 149 7.02 4.02 -1.70
CA ALA A 149 5.85 3.99 -2.57
C ALA A 149 4.93 2.84 -2.17
N ILE A 150 3.63 3.11 -2.04
CA ILE A 150 2.61 2.07 -1.83
C ILE A 150 1.82 1.89 -3.11
N VAL A 151 1.72 0.65 -3.58
CA VAL A 151 0.94 0.27 -4.74
C VAL A 151 -0.27 -0.53 -4.25
N LYS A 152 -1.47 -0.03 -4.56
CA LYS A 152 -2.74 -0.72 -4.35
C LYS A 152 -3.17 -1.33 -5.68
N VAL A 153 -2.89 -2.60 -5.88
CA VAL A 153 -3.28 -3.31 -7.11
C VAL A 153 -4.64 -3.92 -6.85
N ASN A 154 -5.66 -3.06 -6.79
CA ASN A 154 -7.04 -3.47 -6.66
C ASN A 154 -7.86 -2.73 -7.71
N THR A 155 -7.95 -3.33 -8.90
CA THR A 155 -9.18 -3.26 -9.67
C THR A 155 -10.12 -4.29 -9.08
N VAL A 156 -10.80 -3.94 -7.99
CA VAL A 156 -11.89 -4.78 -7.50
C VAL A 156 -12.93 -4.77 -8.60
N ASP A 157 -13.13 -5.92 -9.24
CA ASP A 157 -14.28 -6.10 -10.10
C ASP A 157 -15.54 -6.08 -9.23
N PHE A 158 -16.15 -4.92 -9.12
CA PHE A 158 -17.39 -4.73 -8.36
C PHE A 158 -18.60 -5.38 -9.03
N THR A 159 -18.48 -6.05 -10.18
CA THR A 159 -19.59 -6.80 -10.79
C THR A 159 -20.18 -7.83 -9.82
N GLY A 160 -19.37 -8.38 -8.90
CA GLY A 160 -19.82 -9.30 -7.84
C GLY A 160 -20.37 -8.62 -6.58
N LEU A 161 -20.25 -7.30 -6.44
CA LEU A 161 -20.64 -6.60 -5.20
C LEU A 161 -22.15 -6.57 -5.00
N LYS A 162 -22.92 -6.30 -6.07
CA LYS A 162 -24.39 -6.30 -6.01
C LYS A 162 -24.95 -7.68 -5.60
N PRO A 163 -24.56 -8.81 -6.22
CA PRO A 163 -24.91 -10.14 -5.71
C PRO A 163 -24.50 -10.36 -4.25
N LEU A 164 -23.32 -9.89 -3.84
CA LEU A 164 -22.84 -10.03 -2.46
C LEU A 164 -23.71 -9.27 -1.45
N ILE A 165 -24.05 -8.00 -1.76
CA ILE A 165 -24.96 -7.17 -0.95
C ILE A 165 -26.33 -7.84 -0.82
N LEU A 166 -26.85 -8.37 -1.93
CA LEU A 166 -28.17 -9.02 -1.96
C LEU A 166 -28.17 -10.35 -1.18
N SER A 167 -27.09 -11.13 -1.26
CA SER A 167 -26.94 -12.39 -0.52
C SER A 167 -26.64 -12.19 0.98
N ASN A 168 -26.07 -11.04 1.36
CA ASN A 168 -25.75 -10.63 2.73
C ASN A 168 -25.11 -11.75 3.58
N PRO A 169 -23.97 -12.33 3.15
CA PRO A 169 -23.36 -13.48 3.80
C PRO A 169 -22.93 -13.17 5.25
N GLU A 170 -22.69 -14.20 6.07
CA GLU A 170 -22.21 -14.01 7.45
C GLU A 170 -20.77 -13.50 7.50
N THR A 171 -19.93 -13.89 6.55
CA THR A 171 -18.52 -13.51 6.48
C THR A 171 -18.19 -12.90 5.12
N LEU A 172 -17.28 -11.92 5.12
CA LEU A 172 -16.81 -11.29 3.89
C LEU A 172 -15.53 -11.95 3.39
N PRO A 173 -15.42 -12.21 2.08
CA PRO A 173 -14.23 -12.82 1.49
C PRO A 173 -13.04 -11.84 1.31
N LEU A 174 -13.24 -10.53 1.47
CA LEU A 174 -12.21 -9.49 1.26
C LEU A 174 -12.11 -8.56 2.47
N LEU A 175 -11.09 -7.69 2.49
CA LEU A 175 -10.87 -6.71 3.54
C LEU A 175 -11.86 -5.54 3.48
N ASN A 176 -12.19 -4.96 4.65
CA ASN A 176 -13.25 -3.96 4.80
C ASN A 176 -13.11 -2.72 3.92
N HIS A 177 -11.91 -2.16 3.74
CA HIS A 177 -11.70 -0.95 2.91
C HIS A 177 -11.89 -1.22 1.41
N THR A 178 -11.79 -2.48 0.98
CA THR A 178 -11.99 -2.89 -0.42
C THR A 178 -13.46 -2.73 -0.82
N TYR A 179 -14.37 -2.92 0.14
CA TYR A 179 -15.80 -2.79 -0.07
C TYR A 179 -16.29 -1.35 -0.03
N THR A 180 -15.66 -0.46 0.73
CA THR A 180 -16.15 0.92 0.88
C THR A 180 -16.17 1.68 -0.44
N GLU A 181 -15.14 1.55 -1.28
CA GLU A 181 -15.12 2.21 -2.60
C GLU A 181 -16.24 1.70 -3.53
N GLY A 182 -16.46 0.38 -3.55
CA GLY A 182 -17.54 -0.22 -4.34
C GLY A 182 -18.93 0.10 -3.81
N LEU A 183 -19.10 0.09 -2.48
CA LEU A 183 -20.35 0.41 -1.81
C LEU A 183 -20.75 1.85 -2.08
N GLU A 184 -19.80 2.79 -2.12
CA GLU A 184 -20.11 4.18 -2.49
C GLU A 184 -20.67 4.25 -3.93
N LYS A 185 -20.05 3.55 -4.88
CA LYS A 185 -20.51 3.51 -6.28
C LYS A 185 -21.92 2.92 -6.39
N GLU A 186 -22.15 1.77 -5.77
CA GLU A 186 -23.46 1.11 -5.74
C GLU A 186 -24.53 1.98 -5.07
N LEU A 187 -24.17 2.66 -3.99
CA LEU A 187 -25.09 3.55 -3.28
C LEU A 187 -25.45 4.79 -4.11
N ARG A 188 -24.46 5.42 -4.77
CA ARG A 188 -24.72 6.54 -5.68
C ARG A 188 -25.60 6.12 -6.83
N GLN A 189 -25.35 4.93 -7.40
CA GLN A 189 -26.16 4.37 -8.46
C GLN A 189 -27.59 4.11 -7.98
N SER A 190 -27.78 3.46 -6.84
CA SER A 190 -29.11 3.18 -6.28
C SER A 190 -29.89 4.45 -5.94
N ILE A 191 -29.20 5.50 -5.47
CA ILE A 191 -29.82 6.83 -5.25
C ILE A 191 -30.26 7.45 -6.57
N SER A 192 -29.42 7.40 -7.61
CA SER A 192 -29.75 7.94 -8.93
C SER A 192 -30.91 7.21 -9.61
N GLU A 193 -31.03 5.91 -9.36
CA GLU A 193 -32.13 5.06 -9.84
C GLU A 193 -33.38 5.13 -8.93
N CYS A 194 -33.34 5.91 -7.84
CA CYS A 194 -34.39 5.95 -6.81
C CYS A 194 -34.77 4.56 -6.25
N ASN A 195 -33.83 3.63 -6.20
CA ASN A 195 -34.07 2.25 -5.74
C ASN A 195 -33.96 2.15 -4.21
N GLU A 196 -35.07 2.42 -3.52
CA GLU A 196 -35.12 2.45 -2.05
C GLU A 196 -34.84 1.08 -1.40
N GLU A 197 -35.30 0.00 -2.03
CA GLU A 197 -35.09 -1.35 -1.54
C GLU A 197 -33.60 -1.69 -1.54
N TYR A 198 -32.93 -1.43 -2.67
CA TYR A 198 -31.50 -1.74 -2.79
C TYR A 198 -30.63 -0.84 -1.91
N CYS A 199 -30.96 0.46 -1.77
CA CYS A 199 -30.34 1.33 -0.77
C CYS A 199 -30.43 0.74 0.65
N THR A 200 -31.61 0.22 1.01
CA THR A 200 -31.82 -0.38 2.33
C THR A 200 -30.95 -1.63 2.53
N ARG A 201 -30.82 -2.47 1.50
CA ARG A 201 -29.92 -3.64 1.52
C ARG A 201 -28.46 -3.27 1.68
N ILE A 202 -28.01 -2.22 0.98
CA ILE A 202 -26.66 -1.68 1.14
C ILE A 202 -26.42 -1.27 2.60
N PHE A 203 -27.38 -0.60 3.24
CA PHE A 203 -27.24 -0.19 4.64
C PHE A 203 -27.23 -1.36 5.62
N GLU A 204 -28.06 -2.37 5.42
CA GLU A 204 -28.04 -3.60 6.23
C GLU A 204 -26.68 -4.30 6.13
N PHE A 205 -26.15 -4.41 4.92
CA PHE A 205 -24.83 -4.98 4.66
C PHE A 205 -23.72 -4.16 5.34
N MET A 206 -23.75 -2.84 5.21
CA MET A 206 -22.80 -1.93 5.86
C MET A 206 -22.83 -2.06 7.39
N GLN A 207 -24.03 -2.09 8.00
CA GLN A 207 -24.17 -2.25 9.45
C GLN A 207 -23.64 -3.61 9.92
N LYS A 208 -24.03 -4.69 9.25
CA LYS A 208 -23.63 -6.07 9.61
C LYS A 208 -22.10 -6.22 9.64
N HIS A 209 -21.43 -5.65 8.65
CA HIS A 209 -19.98 -5.79 8.50
C HIS A 209 -19.17 -4.59 9.02
N SER A 210 -19.84 -3.63 9.68
CA SER A 210 -19.21 -2.41 10.20
C SER A 210 -18.42 -1.64 9.13
N LEU A 211 -18.97 -1.53 7.92
CA LEU A 211 -18.39 -0.84 6.78
C LEU A 211 -18.99 0.57 6.69
N TYR A 212 -18.34 1.54 7.31
CA TYR A 212 -18.80 2.93 7.33
C TYR A 212 -17.83 3.87 6.59
N PHE A 213 -18.38 4.91 5.95
CA PHE A 213 -17.58 5.99 5.38
C PHE A 213 -17.20 7.01 6.44
N ASP A 214 -16.27 7.91 6.14
CA ASP A 214 -16.05 9.06 7.01
C ASP A 214 -17.33 9.91 7.15
N LYS A 215 -17.45 10.61 8.28
CA LYS A 215 -18.66 11.36 8.63
C LYS A 215 -19.03 12.41 7.58
N SER A 216 -18.05 13.07 6.97
CA SER A 216 -18.27 14.07 5.92
C SER A 216 -18.88 13.45 4.67
N LYS A 217 -18.37 12.29 4.25
CA LYS A 217 -18.91 11.52 3.12
C LYS A 217 -20.30 10.97 3.41
N MET A 218 -20.54 10.46 4.62
CA MET A 218 -21.89 10.04 5.05
C MET A 218 -22.89 11.20 4.97
N ILE A 219 -22.53 12.39 5.45
CA ILE A 219 -23.41 13.57 5.36
C ILE A 219 -23.70 13.94 3.89
N ASN A 220 -22.68 13.89 3.02
CA ASN A 220 -22.87 14.18 1.59
C ASN A 220 -23.88 13.23 0.94
N ILE A 221 -23.75 11.93 1.21
CA ILE A 221 -24.69 10.90 0.74
C ILE A 221 -26.11 11.21 1.24
N LEU A 222 -26.27 11.54 2.52
CA LEU A 222 -27.57 11.88 3.10
C LEU A 222 -28.22 13.07 2.37
N VAL A 223 -27.44 14.10 2.03
CA VAL A 223 -27.90 15.25 1.24
C VAL A 223 -28.37 14.81 -0.15
N GLN A 224 -27.67 13.88 -0.80
CA GLN A 224 -28.09 13.35 -2.11
C GLN A 224 -29.39 12.56 -2.02
N MET A 225 -29.53 11.71 -1.00
CA MET A 225 -30.79 10.98 -0.75
C MET A 225 -31.97 11.90 -0.49
N ALA A 226 -31.75 13.00 0.25
CA ALA A 226 -32.77 14.01 0.50
C ALA A 226 -33.19 14.71 -0.80
N LYS A 227 -32.25 15.07 -1.67
CA LYS A 227 -32.53 15.64 -3.00
C LYS A 227 -33.31 14.68 -3.89
N ALA A 228 -33.03 13.38 -3.81
CA ALA A 228 -33.75 12.32 -4.51
C ALA A 228 -35.08 11.93 -3.84
N ASN A 229 -35.51 12.63 -2.78
CA ASN A 229 -36.74 12.35 -2.02
C ASN A 229 -36.84 10.93 -1.45
N MET A 230 -35.71 10.24 -1.21
CA MET A 230 -35.73 8.86 -0.73
C MET A 230 -36.18 8.79 0.74
N ASN A 231 -37.04 7.83 1.06
CA ASN A 231 -37.53 7.58 2.43
C ASN A 231 -36.51 6.84 3.29
N CYS A 232 -35.66 6.01 2.68
CA CYS A 232 -34.61 5.27 3.40
C CYS A 232 -33.55 6.19 4.06
N ARG A 233 -33.56 7.50 3.77
CA ARG A 233 -32.69 8.50 4.41
C ARG A 233 -32.81 8.52 5.94
N PHE A 234 -33.99 8.22 6.50
CA PHE A 234 -34.19 8.23 7.95
C PHE A 234 -33.38 7.11 8.64
N LYS A 235 -33.33 5.91 8.03
CA LYS A 235 -32.48 4.81 8.50
C LYS A 235 -31.00 5.21 8.43
N PHE A 236 -30.61 5.92 7.38
CA PHE A 236 -29.23 6.38 7.20
C PHE A 236 -28.81 7.42 8.24
N THR A 237 -29.70 8.35 8.61
CA THR A 237 -29.46 9.31 9.70
C THR A 237 -29.18 8.60 11.03
N GLU A 238 -29.90 7.52 11.34
CA GLU A 238 -29.69 6.74 12.56
C GLU A 238 -28.33 6.04 12.59
N ILE A 239 -27.81 5.61 11.43
CA ILE A 239 -26.45 5.08 11.31
C ILE A 239 -25.43 6.17 11.66
N ILE A 240 -25.56 7.35 11.04
CA ILE A 240 -24.64 8.48 11.26
C ILE A 240 -24.61 8.91 12.73
N ARG A 241 -25.73 8.80 13.44
CA ARG A 241 -25.81 9.13 14.88
C ARG A 241 -25.09 8.14 15.79
N LYS A 242 -24.96 6.88 15.35
CA LYS A 242 -24.31 5.81 16.12
C LYS A 242 -22.79 5.74 15.91
N MET A 243 -22.28 6.50 14.93
CA MET A 243 -20.85 6.67 14.64
C MET A 243 -20.25 7.82 15.46
#